data_AF-A0A7X1B0P6-F1
#
_entry.id   AF-A0A7X1B0P6-F1
#
_cell.length_a   1.000
_cell.length_b   1.000
_cell.length_c   1.000
_cell.angle_alpha   90.00
_cell.angle_beta   90.00
_cell.angle_gamma   90.00
#
_symmetry.space_group_name_H-M   'P 1'
#
loop_
_entity.id
_entity.type
_entity.pdbx_description
1 polymer ?
#
loop_
_entity_poly.entity_id
_entity_poly.type
_entity_poly.pdbx_seq_one_letter_code
_entity_poly.pdbx_strand_id
1 'polypeptide(L)'
;MTPKKTNHTRLPRSPLLSSTVCLLAAFSSYSLNAVDLIDSNTTSESWNTGADWSDGQPASAGKDYDTNGYLLRSPNTPTWNSTFPGDSLTIRDAGGRTGGALLIKSGTLVTENIFMGLGGVAAANANNGSNVQSTWNITNFTVLSESTSSPGDFAYLKGAYTGNHLTTNISNLLGSGHLSIGYDGPSSINYGLSVTDASGFSGSLNLNKGNLTLAANLTITSSAFSMASSDSTMILDNDLTVASFEFGASSVSSGTYSSSDLNTLLSTSSFSGAGSLTVVPEPSTGALLFGGACMLLSIIARRNIRYS
;
A
#
# COMPACT_ATOMS: atom_id res chain seq x y z
N MET A 1 21.27 -61.97 39.16
CA MET A 1 20.20 -61.27 38.41
C MET A 1 20.40 -59.78 38.60
N THR A 2 20.96 -59.11 37.60
CA THR A 2 21.32 -57.68 37.65
C THR A 2 20.45 -56.93 36.64
N PRO A 3 19.71 -55.89 37.03
CA PRO A 3 18.74 -55.25 36.14
C PRO A 3 19.43 -54.39 35.09
N LYS A 4 19.04 -54.58 33.83
CA LYS A 4 19.52 -53.87 32.65
C LYS A 4 18.91 -52.46 32.62
N LYS A 5 19.73 -51.42 32.83
CA LYS A 5 19.32 -50.01 32.70
C LYS A 5 19.06 -49.65 31.22
N THR A 6 17.81 -49.34 30.89
CA THR A 6 17.40 -48.76 29.60
C THR A 6 17.61 -47.25 29.61
N ASN A 7 18.55 -46.76 28.81
CA ASN A 7 18.78 -45.33 28.59
C ASN A 7 17.70 -44.78 27.65
N HIS A 8 16.81 -43.93 28.17
CA HIS A 8 15.85 -43.18 27.38
C HIS A 8 16.53 -41.94 26.78
N THR A 9 16.83 -41.99 25.49
CA THR A 9 17.25 -40.84 24.68
C THR A 9 16.08 -39.85 24.59
N ARG A 10 16.18 -38.74 25.33
CA ARG A 10 15.22 -37.63 25.25
C ARG A 10 15.41 -36.90 23.91
N LEU A 11 14.34 -36.83 23.11
CA LEU A 11 14.31 -36.01 21.90
C LEU A 11 14.38 -34.51 22.27
N PRO A 12 15.15 -33.70 21.53
CA PRO A 12 15.21 -32.26 21.74
C PRO A 12 13.85 -31.63 21.40
N ARG A 13 13.28 -30.90 22.36
CA ARG A 13 12.06 -30.10 22.18
C ARG A 13 12.44 -28.85 21.39
N SER A 14 11.98 -28.75 20.15
CA SER A 14 12.14 -27.58 19.28
C SER A 14 11.19 -26.46 19.71
N PRO A 15 11.69 -25.25 20.06
CA PRO A 15 10.85 -24.09 20.33
C PRO A 15 10.55 -23.39 19.00
N LEU A 16 9.46 -23.78 18.32
CA LEU A 16 9.09 -23.22 16.99
C LEU A 16 7.76 -22.46 16.96
N LEU A 17 7.19 -22.09 18.12
CA LEU A 17 5.82 -21.54 18.18
C LEU A 17 5.67 -20.14 18.81
N SER A 18 6.77 -19.42 19.07
CA SER A 18 6.68 -18.17 19.86
C SER A 18 6.81 -16.86 19.07
N SER A 19 7.05 -16.89 17.76
CA SER A 19 7.39 -15.68 16.99
C SER A 19 6.17 -15.00 16.33
N THR A 20 5.06 -15.71 16.13
CA THR A 20 3.92 -15.20 15.34
C THR A 20 2.90 -14.39 16.17
N VAL A 21 2.95 -14.46 17.51
CA VAL A 21 1.94 -13.82 18.39
C VAL A 21 2.33 -12.39 18.78
N CYS A 22 3.61 -12.00 18.69
CA CYS A 22 4.03 -10.64 19.07
C CYS A 22 3.67 -9.56 18.04
N LEU A 23 3.38 -9.91 16.78
CA LEU A 23 3.00 -8.90 15.79
C LEU A 23 1.53 -8.45 15.96
N LEU A 24 0.64 -9.30 16.49
CA LEU A 24 -0.79 -8.98 16.59
C LEU A 24 -1.14 -8.04 17.77
N ALA A 25 -0.29 -7.98 18.81
CA ALA A 25 -0.54 -7.15 19.99
C ALA A 25 -0.08 -5.68 19.84
N ALA A 26 0.69 -5.36 18.80
CA ALA A 26 1.06 -3.98 18.49
C ALA A 26 -0.08 -3.20 17.80
N PHE A 27 -1.14 -3.89 17.32
CA PHE A 27 -2.24 -3.27 16.59
C PHE A 27 -3.49 -2.95 17.44
N SER A 28 -3.51 -3.27 18.73
CA SER A 28 -4.62 -2.93 19.62
C SER A 28 -4.36 -1.72 20.52
N SER A 29 -3.19 -1.08 20.37
CA SER A 29 -2.84 0.17 21.09
C SER A 29 -3.15 1.43 20.27
N TYR A 30 -3.78 1.30 19.10
CA TYR A 30 -4.15 2.46 18.30
C TYR A 30 -5.25 3.26 19.01
N SER A 31 -4.83 4.46 19.42
CA SER A 31 -5.59 5.63 19.80
C SER A 31 -6.93 5.38 20.52
N LEU A 32 -6.84 5.03 21.81
CA LEU A 32 -7.96 5.21 22.73
C LEU A 32 -8.39 6.69 22.87
N ASN A 33 -7.70 7.65 22.22
CA ASN A 33 -7.94 9.10 22.32
C ASN A 33 -7.90 9.83 20.96
N ALA A 34 -8.20 9.18 19.83
CA ALA A 34 -8.22 9.87 18.54
C ALA A 34 -9.31 10.93 18.55
N VAL A 35 -9.02 12.09 17.93
CA VAL A 35 -10.04 13.08 17.65
C VAL A 35 -10.75 12.66 16.36
N ASP A 36 -11.97 12.17 16.52
CA ASP A 36 -12.83 11.77 15.42
C ASP A 36 -13.40 12.98 14.70
N LEU A 37 -13.45 12.92 13.37
CA LEU A 37 -14.32 13.77 12.58
C LEU A 37 -15.77 13.34 12.86
N ILE A 38 -16.66 14.30 13.14
CA ILE A 38 -18.06 14.05 13.51
C ILE A 38 -19.04 14.42 12.39
N ASP A 39 -18.60 15.20 11.40
CA ASP A 39 -19.34 15.49 10.18
C ASP A 39 -18.39 15.67 8.98
N SER A 40 -18.90 15.48 7.76
CA SER A 40 -18.13 15.73 6.54
C SER A 40 -17.93 17.22 6.32
N ASN A 41 -16.69 17.65 6.05
CA ASN A 41 -16.43 19.04 5.69
C ASN A 41 -17.21 19.41 4.42
N THR A 42 -17.95 20.52 4.48
CA THR A 42 -18.55 21.17 3.32
C THR A 42 -17.49 21.84 2.44
N THR A 43 -17.91 22.50 1.36
CA THR A 43 -16.96 23.12 0.41
C THR A 43 -16.13 24.27 0.99
N SER A 44 -16.62 24.93 2.04
CA SER A 44 -15.95 26.02 2.77
C SER A 44 -15.15 25.55 3.98
N GLU A 45 -15.24 24.27 4.34
CA GLU A 45 -14.62 23.71 5.55
C GLU A 45 -13.38 22.87 5.22
N SER A 46 -12.61 22.58 6.26
CA SER A 46 -11.39 21.77 6.21
C SER A 46 -11.04 21.27 7.61
N TRP A 47 -9.91 20.60 7.78
CA TRP A 47 -9.39 20.25 9.11
C TRP A 47 -9.21 21.46 10.06
N ASN A 48 -9.23 22.70 9.56
CA ASN A 48 -9.19 23.91 10.39
C ASN A 48 -10.56 24.26 11.03
N THR A 49 -11.64 23.59 10.64
CA THR A 49 -12.98 23.82 11.20
C THR A 49 -13.14 23.00 12.48
N GLY A 50 -12.98 23.65 13.64
CA GLY A 50 -13.02 22.93 14.91
C GLY A 50 -14.35 22.26 15.24
N ALA A 51 -15.46 22.84 14.77
CA ALA A 51 -16.80 22.29 15.00
C ALA A 51 -17.03 20.91 14.36
N ASP A 52 -16.19 20.51 13.39
CA ASP A 52 -16.31 19.23 12.69
C ASP A 52 -15.56 18.09 13.42
N TRP A 53 -14.80 18.42 14.47
CA TRP A 53 -14.02 17.46 15.27
C TRP A 53 -14.68 17.19 16.61
N SER A 54 -14.51 15.98 17.15
CA SER A 54 -15.16 15.53 18.38
C SER A 54 -14.75 16.32 19.64
N ASP A 55 -13.60 16.99 19.60
CA ASP A 55 -13.09 17.85 20.68
C ASP A 55 -13.48 19.35 20.50
N GLY A 56 -14.17 19.68 19.40
CA GLY A 56 -14.59 21.04 19.07
C GLY A 56 -13.44 21.99 18.71
N GLN A 57 -12.22 21.49 18.45
CA GLN A 57 -11.05 22.30 18.14
C GLN A 57 -10.50 22.01 16.73
N PRO A 58 -9.93 23.01 16.03
CA PRO A 58 -9.21 22.78 14.79
C PRO A 58 -8.11 21.72 14.96
N ALA A 59 -7.77 21.04 13.87
CA ALA A 59 -6.67 20.08 13.89
C ALA A 59 -5.36 20.77 14.37
N SER A 60 -4.61 20.10 15.24
CA SER A 60 -3.41 20.65 15.88
C SER A 60 -2.42 19.55 16.25
N ALA A 61 -1.15 19.91 16.41
CA ALA A 61 -0.09 18.98 16.77
C ALA A 61 -0.30 18.37 18.16
N GLY A 62 0.30 17.19 18.39
CA GLY A 62 0.16 16.44 19.63
C GLY A 62 -1.09 15.57 19.70
N LYS A 63 -1.82 15.43 18.58
CA LYS A 63 -3.09 14.69 18.49
C LYS A 63 -3.12 13.81 17.25
N ASP A 64 -3.71 12.63 17.42
CA ASP A 64 -4.09 11.73 16.35
C ASP A 64 -5.53 12.01 15.92
N TYR A 65 -5.78 11.95 14.61
CA TYR A 65 -7.08 12.22 14.02
C TYR A 65 -7.59 11.02 13.24
N ASP A 66 -8.91 10.88 13.21
CA ASP A 66 -9.60 9.82 12.48
C ASP A 66 -10.75 10.41 11.67
N THR A 67 -10.82 10.10 10.38
CA THR A 67 -11.93 10.57 9.53
C THR A 67 -13.26 9.96 9.94
N ASN A 68 -13.26 8.84 10.66
CA ASN A 68 -14.45 8.16 11.18
C ASN A 68 -15.55 7.97 10.10
N GLY A 69 -15.14 7.62 8.89
CA GLY A 69 -16.02 7.46 7.72
C GLY A 69 -16.55 8.75 7.07
N TYR A 70 -16.15 9.93 7.53
CA TYR A 70 -16.55 11.21 6.94
C TYR A 70 -15.52 11.75 5.93
N LEU A 71 -15.96 12.70 5.11
CA LEU A 71 -15.10 13.38 4.15
C LEU A 71 -14.33 14.51 4.83
N LEU A 72 -13.01 14.35 4.93
CA LEU A 72 -12.08 15.40 5.33
C LEU A 72 -11.57 16.17 4.10
N ARG A 73 -11.36 17.47 4.24
CA ARG A 73 -10.80 18.33 3.18
C ARG A 73 -9.55 19.04 3.67
N SER A 74 -8.56 19.18 2.79
CA SER A 74 -7.52 20.18 3.00
C SER A 74 -8.09 21.59 2.83
N PRO A 75 -7.44 22.64 3.39
CA PRO A 75 -7.76 24.02 3.09
C PRO A 75 -7.87 24.24 1.58
N ASN A 76 -8.90 24.97 1.16
CA ASN A 76 -9.16 25.31 -0.24
C ASN A 76 -8.22 26.45 -0.68
N THR A 77 -6.91 26.17 -0.64
CA THR A 77 -5.83 27.09 -1.02
C THR A 77 -5.02 26.45 -2.18
N PRO A 78 -5.62 26.41 -3.38
CA PRO A 78 -5.21 25.53 -4.47
C PRO A 78 -3.84 25.82 -5.09
N THR A 79 -3.23 26.97 -4.80
CA THR A 79 -1.86 27.31 -5.21
C THR A 79 -0.85 27.21 -4.08
N TRP A 80 -1.29 26.91 -2.85
CA TRP A 80 -0.47 26.96 -1.66
C TRP A 80 -0.20 25.54 -1.13
N ASN A 81 0.89 25.44 -0.38
CA ASN A 81 1.22 24.24 0.36
C ASN A 81 0.37 24.22 1.63
N SER A 82 -0.27 23.08 1.90
CA SER A 82 -0.98 22.82 3.15
C SER A 82 -0.28 21.67 3.87
N THR A 83 -0.09 21.80 5.18
CA THR A 83 0.42 20.71 6.02
C THR A 83 -0.68 20.30 6.98
N PHE A 84 -0.99 19.01 7.05
CA PHE A 84 -1.89 18.51 8.09
C PHE A 84 -1.21 18.67 9.45
N PRO A 85 -1.83 19.37 10.42
CA PRO A 85 -1.15 19.76 11.64
C PRO A 85 -1.12 18.68 12.73
N GLY A 86 -1.93 17.62 12.59
CA GLY A 86 -1.96 16.50 13.54
C GLY A 86 -0.78 15.54 13.37
N ASP A 87 -0.47 14.78 14.42
CA ASP A 87 0.64 13.82 14.44
C ASP A 87 0.36 12.64 13.50
N SER A 88 -0.90 12.22 13.43
CA SER A 88 -1.36 11.23 12.47
C SER A 88 -2.79 11.47 11.99
N LEU A 89 -3.10 10.94 10.80
CA LEU A 89 -4.44 10.87 10.26
C LEU A 89 -4.77 9.44 9.81
N THR A 90 -5.81 8.88 10.41
CA THR A 90 -6.42 7.62 9.99
C THR A 90 -7.58 7.90 9.04
N ILE A 91 -7.51 7.33 7.84
CA ILE A 91 -8.56 7.36 6.84
C ILE A 91 -9.21 5.98 6.84
N ARG A 92 -10.45 5.90 7.37
CA ARG A 92 -11.24 4.68 7.41
C ARG A 92 -12.71 4.93 7.08
N ASP A 93 -13.39 3.90 6.59
CA ASP A 93 -14.82 3.83 6.38
C ASP A 93 -15.56 3.65 7.72
N ALA A 94 -16.79 4.17 7.80
CA ALA A 94 -17.73 3.93 8.89
C ALA A 94 -18.72 2.79 8.58
N GLY A 95 -18.25 1.72 7.93
CA GLY A 95 -19.01 0.48 7.74
C GLY A 95 -20.31 0.68 6.96
N GLY A 96 -20.20 1.15 5.71
CA GLY A 96 -21.35 1.25 4.78
C GLY A 96 -21.82 2.66 4.46
N ARG A 97 -21.06 3.69 4.85
CA ARG A 97 -21.19 5.04 4.27
C ARG A 97 -20.20 5.15 3.10
N THR A 98 -20.37 6.14 2.24
CA THR A 98 -19.41 6.42 1.16
C THR A 98 -18.08 6.75 1.83
N GLY A 99 -17.16 5.76 1.82
CA GLY A 99 -16.07 5.64 2.79
C GLY A 99 -15.29 6.90 3.09
N GLY A 100 -14.79 6.98 4.34
CA GLY A 100 -13.98 8.09 4.81
C GLY A 100 -12.90 8.44 3.81
N ALA A 101 -12.80 9.73 3.51
CA ALA A 101 -11.97 10.18 2.42
C ALA A 101 -11.26 11.49 2.75
N LEU A 102 -10.05 11.64 2.22
CA LEU A 102 -9.31 12.88 2.23
C LEU A 102 -9.36 13.51 0.84
N LEU A 103 -9.92 14.70 0.78
CA LEU A 103 -10.01 15.49 -0.44
C LEU A 103 -8.92 16.57 -0.47
N ILE A 104 -7.97 16.42 -1.38
CA ILE A 104 -6.89 17.38 -1.57
C ILE A 104 -7.40 18.54 -2.42
N LYS A 105 -7.45 19.71 -1.80
CA LYS A 105 -7.85 21.01 -2.38
C LYS A 105 -6.72 22.02 -2.45
N SER A 106 -5.55 21.65 -1.95
CA SER A 106 -4.31 22.43 -2.04
C SER A 106 -3.49 22.01 -3.26
N GLY A 107 -2.52 22.84 -3.65
CA GLY A 107 -1.57 22.48 -4.71
C GLY A 107 -0.64 21.36 -4.24
N THR A 108 -0.08 21.53 -3.05
CA THR A 108 0.71 20.49 -2.36
C THR A 108 0.17 20.26 -0.97
N LEU A 109 -0.06 19.00 -0.62
CA LEU A 109 -0.37 18.54 0.73
C LEU A 109 0.85 17.84 1.34
N VAL A 110 1.22 18.18 2.57
CA VAL A 110 2.20 17.47 3.39
C VAL A 110 1.49 16.80 4.57
N THR A 111 1.77 15.52 4.81
CA THR A 111 1.27 14.75 5.95
C THR A 111 2.41 13.93 6.53
N GLU A 112 2.51 13.85 7.85
CA GLU A 112 3.55 13.06 8.50
C GLU A 112 3.19 11.57 8.51
N ASN A 113 2.16 11.19 9.27
CA ASN A 113 1.75 9.79 9.43
C ASN A 113 0.33 9.58 8.90
N ILE A 114 0.19 8.69 7.92
CA ILE A 114 -1.10 8.30 7.33
C ILE A 114 -1.34 6.81 7.54
N PHE A 115 -2.50 6.49 8.08
CA PHE A 115 -3.02 5.13 8.15
C PHE A 115 -4.25 5.04 7.25
N MET A 116 -4.23 4.14 6.28
CA MET A 116 -5.37 3.96 5.36
C MET A 116 -5.86 2.52 5.44
N GLY A 117 -7.01 2.36 6.08
CA GLY A 117 -7.76 1.10 6.06
C GLY A 117 -8.66 1.08 4.83
N LEU A 118 -9.96 1.18 5.05
CA LEU A 118 -10.98 1.27 4.00
C LEU A 118 -11.20 2.75 3.70
N GLY A 119 -10.88 3.27 2.52
CA GLY A 119 -11.06 4.71 2.29
C GLY A 119 -10.30 5.28 1.12
N GLY A 120 -10.57 6.54 0.82
CA GLY A 120 -10.12 7.19 -0.40
C GLY A 120 -9.30 8.43 -0.17
N VAL A 121 -8.30 8.65 -1.01
CA VAL A 121 -7.74 9.99 -1.23
C VAL A 121 -8.07 10.41 -2.63
N ALA A 122 -8.62 11.62 -2.75
CA ALA A 122 -8.98 12.19 -4.03
C ALA A 122 -8.30 13.54 -4.24
N ALA A 123 -7.59 13.68 -5.35
CA ALA A 123 -7.24 15.00 -5.86
C ALA A 123 -8.51 15.62 -6.44
N ALA A 124 -8.96 16.73 -5.86
CA ALA A 124 -10.12 17.47 -6.35
C ALA A 124 -9.86 18.97 -6.35
N ASN A 125 -8.61 19.37 -6.57
CA ASN A 125 -8.21 20.75 -6.72
C ASN A 125 -8.83 21.30 -8.01
N ALA A 126 -10.03 21.86 -7.89
CA ALA A 126 -10.74 22.55 -8.95
C ALA A 126 -10.68 24.04 -8.64
N ASN A 127 -9.93 24.77 -9.45
CA ASN A 127 -9.73 26.19 -9.28
C ASN A 127 -10.42 26.89 -10.46
N ASN A 128 -11.55 27.57 -10.20
CA ASN A 128 -12.32 28.32 -11.21
C ASN A 128 -12.59 27.55 -12.52
N GLY A 129 -12.95 26.27 -12.43
CA GLY A 129 -13.28 25.43 -13.60
C GLY A 129 -12.08 24.81 -14.33
N SER A 130 -10.85 25.02 -13.84
CA SER A 130 -9.67 24.30 -14.28
C SER A 130 -9.23 23.28 -13.22
N ASN A 131 -9.05 22.04 -13.65
CA ASN A 131 -8.53 20.96 -12.81
C ASN A 131 -7.01 21.14 -12.67
N VAL A 132 -6.53 21.14 -11.42
CA VAL A 132 -5.13 21.42 -11.09
C VAL A 132 -4.48 20.14 -10.57
N GLN A 133 -3.24 19.89 -11.00
CA GLN A 133 -2.41 18.84 -10.45
C GLN A 133 -2.23 19.04 -8.95
N SER A 134 -2.43 17.99 -8.18
CA SER A 134 -2.17 17.97 -6.74
C SER A 134 -0.96 17.10 -6.44
N THR A 135 -0.10 17.56 -5.54
CA THR A 135 1.00 16.76 -4.99
C THR A 135 0.69 16.40 -3.55
N TRP A 136 0.92 15.16 -3.16
CA TRP A 136 0.79 14.69 -1.79
C TRP A 136 2.10 14.09 -1.31
N ASN A 137 2.74 14.77 -0.36
CA ASN A 137 3.98 14.35 0.27
C ASN A 137 3.67 13.70 1.61
N ILE A 138 4.11 12.46 1.79
CA ILE A 138 3.86 11.64 2.97
C ILE A 138 5.18 11.16 3.54
N THR A 139 5.37 11.28 4.85
CA THR A 139 6.55 10.69 5.50
C THR A 139 6.32 9.19 5.71
N ASN A 140 5.31 8.80 6.47
CA ASN A 140 4.97 7.42 6.73
C ASN A 140 3.56 7.11 6.21
N PHE A 141 3.46 6.24 5.22
CA PHE A 141 2.19 5.79 4.68
C PHE A 141 1.97 4.32 4.98
N THR A 142 1.04 4.01 5.89
CA THR A 142 0.69 2.64 6.28
C THR A 142 -0.63 2.23 5.61
N VAL A 143 -0.59 1.19 4.79
CA VAL A 143 -1.76 0.61 4.14
C VAL A 143 -2.24 -0.61 4.93
N LEU A 144 -3.49 -0.56 5.38
CA LEU A 144 -4.09 -1.52 6.30
C LEU A 144 -5.29 -2.28 5.69
N SER A 145 -5.78 -1.93 4.50
CA SER A 145 -6.91 -2.65 3.91
C SER A 145 -6.57 -4.10 3.58
N GLU A 146 -7.33 -5.04 4.13
CA GLU A 146 -7.19 -6.47 3.85
C GLU A 146 -8.08 -6.95 2.68
N SER A 147 -8.97 -6.12 2.13
CA SER A 147 -9.90 -6.55 1.08
C SER A 147 -9.40 -6.21 -0.32
N THR A 148 -9.68 -7.12 -1.25
CA THR A 148 -9.30 -7.02 -2.68
C THR A 148 -10.51 -6.94 -3.60
N SER A 149 -11.73 -7.16 -3.09
CA SER A 149 -12.82 -7.67 -3.91
C SER A 149 -13.91 -6.66 -4.25
N SER A 150 -14.10 -5.61 -3.45
CA SER A 150 -15.15 -4.62 -3.71
C SER A 150 -14.66 -3.17 -3.67
N PRO A 151 -15.00 -2.38 -4.69
CA PRO A 151 -15.05 -0.92 -4.66
C PRO A 151 -15.58 -0.39 -3.31
N GLY A 152 -14.73 0.25 -2.48
CA GLY A 152 -15.08 0.76 -1.14
C GLY A 152 -14.46 -0.01 0.02
N ASP A 153 -13.97 -1.23 -0.23
CA ASP A 153 -13.33 -2.09 0.79
C ASP A 153 -11.79 -1.98 0.78
N PHE A 154 -11.21 -1.09 -0.02
CA PHE A 154 -9.77 -0.91 -0.06
C PHE A 154 -9.31 0.53 0.04
N ALA A 155 -8.02 0.68 0.34
CA ALA A 155 -7.33 1.96 0.29
C ALA A 155 -7.19 2.37 -1.17
N TYR A 156 -7.67 3.55 -1.56
CA TYR A 156 -7.58 3.99 -2.94
C TYR A 156 -7.13 5.44 -3.13
N LEU A 157 -6.42 5.67 -4.24
CA LEU A 157 -6.06 6.98 -4.75
C LEU A 157 -6.82 7.25 -6.05
N LYS A 158 -7.50 8.39 -6.14
CA LYS A 158 -8.24 8.77 -7.35
C LYS A 158 -8.07 10.25 -7.74
N GLY A 159 -8.26 10.55 -9.02
CA GLY A 159 -8.51 11.90 -9.49
C GLY A 159 -10.02 12.10 -9.54
N ALA A 160 -10.56 13.14 -8.90
CA ALA A 160 -12.00 13.32 -8.81
C ALA A 160 -12.67 13.64 -10.17
N TYR A 161 -11.93 14.28 -11.08
CA TYR A 161 -12.42 14.75 -12.39
C TYR A 161 -11.28 14.72 -13.41
N THR A 162 -11.61 14.69 -14.70
CA THR A 162 -10.64 14.71 -15.81
C THR A 162 -9.62 15.84 -15.69
N GLY A 163 -8.33 15.53 -15.57
CA GLY A 163 -7.26 16.53 -15.36
C GLY A 163 -6.88 16.78 -13.90
N ASN A 164 -7.57 16.17 -12.93
CA ASN A 164 -7.12 16.11 -11.53
C ASN A 164 -6.04 15.06 -11.38
N HIS A 165 -4.84 15.40 -11.84
CA HIS A 165 -3.66 14.58 -11.67
C HIS A 165 -3.23 14.55 -10.20
N LEU A 166 -2.74 13.40 -9.75
CA LEU A 166 -2.25 13.21 -8.39
C LEU A 166 -0.84 12.66 -8.45
N THR A 167 0.11 13.41 -7.88
CA THR A 167 1.46 12.93 -7.63
C THR A 167 1.59 12.62 -6.15
N THR A 168 1.90 11.37 -5.81
CA THR A 168 2.08 10.91 -4.43
C THR A 168 3.55 10.59 -4.19
N ASN A 169 4.17 11.30 -3.25
CA ASN A 169 5.55 11.10 -2.84
C ASN A 169 5.56 10.54 -1.41
N ILE A 170 6.10 9.35 -1.23
CA ILE A 170 6.11 8.62 0.04
C ILE A 170 7.56 8.39 0.46
N SER A 171 7.91 8.77 1.68
CA SER A 171 9.24 8.44 2.22
C SER A 171 9.28 6.98 2.63
N ASN A 172 8.34 6.53 3.46
CA ASN A 172 8.25 5.15 3.95
C ASN A 172 6.85 4.57 3.66
N LEU A 173 6.77 3.59 2.76
CA LEU A 173 5.56 2.79 2.52
C LEU A 173 5.59 1.56 3.41
N LEU A 174 4.52 1.37 4.20
CA LEU A 174 4.42 0.38 5.26
C LEU A 174 3.10 -0.39 5.19
N GLY A 175 3.05 -1.51 5.90
CA GLY A 175 1.84 -2.29 6.10
C GLY A 175 1.70 -3.45 5.11
N SER A 176 0.58 -4.15 5.20
CA SER A 176 0.32 -5.38 4.44
C SER A 176 -0.94 -5.30 3.59
N GLY A 177 -1.56 -4.12 3.49
CA GLY A 177 -2.84 -3.98 2.82
C GLY A 177 -2.78 -3.77 1.31
N HIS A 178 -3.96 -3.58 0.72
CA HIS A 178 -4.15 -3.35 -0.71
C HIS A 178 -4.35 -1.87 -1.00
N LEU A 179 -3.46 -1.28 -1.81
CA LEU A 179 -3.58 0.10 -2.30
C LEU A 179 -3.92 0.10 -3.79
N SER A 180 -5.05 0.68 -4.14
CA SER A 180 -5.47 0.86 -5.53
C SER A 180 -5.27 2.30 -6.00
N ILE A 181 -4.78 2.46 -7.23
CA ILE A 181 -4.59 3.72 -7.92
C ILE A 181 -5.54 3.73 -9.12
N GLY A 182 -6.23 4.84 -9.37
CA GLY A 182 -7.13 4.93 -10.53
C GLY A 182 -8.57 4.54 -10.27
N TYR A 183 -8.97 4.44 -9.01
CA TYR A 183 -10.30 3.93 -8.67
C TYR A 183 -11.43 4.87 -9.14
N ASP A 184 -12.31 4.36 -10.00
CA ASP A 184 -13.51 5.04 -10.55
C ASP A 184 -13.26 6.40 -11.23
N GLY A 185 -12.01 6.69 -11.60
CA GLY A 185 -11.63 7.92 -12.31
C GLY A 185 -11.89 7.84 -13.82
N PRO A 186 -11.81 8.96 -14.56
CA PRO A 186 -11.70 8.90 -16.02
C PRO A 186 -10.35 8.28 -16.43
N SER A 187 -10.28 7.67 -17.63
CA SER A 187 -9.07 6.98 -18.12
C SER A 187 -7.91 7.92 -18.43
N SER A 188 -8.14 9.24 -18.45
CA SER A 188 -7.16 10.27 -18.76
C SER A 188 -6.48 10.87 -17.53
N ILE A 189 -6.64 10.30 -16.33
CA ILE A 189 -5.93 10.78 -15.14
C ILE A 189 -4.49 10.26 -15.15
N ASN A 190 -3.55 11.19 -15.07
CA ASN A 190 -2.15 10.90 -14.76
C ASN A 190 -1.94 10.81 -13.25
N TYR A 191 -1.27 9.74 -12.84
CA TYR A 191 -0.79 9.49 -11.49
C TYR A 191 0.73 9.49 -11.50
N GLY A 192 1.34 10.16 -10.54
CA GLY A 192 2.77 10.03 -10.25
C GLY A 192 2.95 9.29 -8.93
N LEU A 193 3.85 8.31 -8.89
CA LEU A 193 4.20 7.61 -7.66
C LEU A 193 5.72 7.65 -7.46
N SER A 194 6.15 8.16 -6.31
CA SER A 194 7.54 8.09 -5.84
C SER A 194 7.54 7.49 -4.44
N VAL A 195 8.29 6.42 -4.21
CA VAL A 195 8.48 5.82 -2.88
C VAL A 195 9.97 5.68 -2.62
N THR A 196 10.45 6.21 -1.49
CA THR A 196 11.89 6.16 -1.16
C THR A 196 12.26 4.83 -0.51
N ASP A 197 11.49 4.40 0.48
CA ASP A 197 11.64 3.13 1.18
C ASP A 197 10.29 2.41 1.23
N ALA A 198 10.27 1.17 0.76
CA ALA A 198 9.10 0.29 0.83
C ALA A 198 9.45 -1.07 1.46
N SER A 199 10.58 -1.16 2.17
CA SER A 199 11.05 -2.40 2.81
C SER A 199 10.09 -2.92 3.88
N GLY A 200 9.29 -2.04 4.48
CA GLY A 200 8.25 -2.38 5.45
C GLY A 200 6.87 -2.70 4.83
N PHE A 201 6.74 -2.68 3.50
CA PHE A 201 5.50 -3.00 2.80
C PHE A 201 5.51 -4.45 2.30
N SER A 202 4.45 -5.19 2.62
CA SER A 202 4.24 -6.58 2.19
C SER A 202 2.85 -6.81 1.59
N GLY A 203 2.15 -5.74 1.23
CA GLY A 203 0.80 -5.78 0.68
C GLY A 203 0.78 -5.90 -0.84
N SER A 204 -0.23 -5.31 -1.48
CA SER A 204 -0.25 -5.17 -2.94
C SER A 204 -0.51 -3.75 -3.40
N LEU A 205 0.09 -3.39 -4.53
CA LEU A 205 -0.27 -2.20 -5.29
C LEU A 205 -1.07 -2.61 -6.53
N ASN A 206 -2.06 -1.82 -6.88
CA ASN A 206 -2.84 -2.05 -8.07
C ASN A 206 -3.10 -0.75 -8.84
N LEU A 207 -2.91 -0.77 -10.16
CA LEU A 207 -3.38 0.28 -11.06
C LEU A 207 -4.67 -0.19 -11.75
N ASN A 208 -5.81 0.35 -11.33
CA ASN A 208 -7.11 0.01 -11.88
C ASN A 208 -7.44 0.83 -13.14
N LYS A 209 -6.97 2.07 -13.22
CA LYS A 209 -7.26 2.99 -14.34
C LYS A 209 -6.28 4.16 -14.40
N GLY A 210 -6.15 4.76 -15.58
CA GLY A 210 -5.34 5.96 -15.80
C GLY A 210 -3.89 5.66 -16.19
N ASN A 211 -3.05 6.69 -16.17
CA ASN A 211 -1.66 6.60 -16.57
C ASN A 211 -0.76 6.74 -15.34
N LEU A 212 -0.11 5.67 -14.89
CA LEU A 212 0.81 5.71 -13.76
C LEU A 212 2.24 5.95 -14.25
N THR A 213 2.86 7.03 -13.78
CA THR A 213 4.29 7.30 -13.96
C THR A 213 5.03 6.98 -12.67
N LEU A 214 6.08 6.15 -12.75
CA LEU A 214 7.00 5.94 -11.65
C LEU A 214 8.05 7.05 -11.65
N ALA A 215 7.93 7.96 -10.68
CA ALA A 215 8.80 9.13 -10.57
C ALA A 215 10.15 8.83 -9.88
N ALA A 216 10.29 7.64 -9.29
CA ALA A 216 11.52 7.11 -8.73
C ALA A 216 11.54 5.58 -8.86
N ASN A 217 12.70 4.97 -8.66
CA ASN A 217 12.81 3.51 -8.57
C ASN A 217 11.95 3.00 -7.40
N LEU A 218 11.20 1.92 -7.61
CA LEU A 218 10.33 1.30 -6.61
C LEU A 218 10.72 -0.17 -6.42
N THR A 219 11.11 -0.54 -5.21
CA THR A 219 11.45 -1.93 -4.85
C THR A 219 10.53 -2.45 -3.76
N ILE A 220 9.65 -3.38 -4.11
CA ILE A 220 8.69 -4.04 -3.21
C ILE A 220 8.73 -5.57 -3.41
N THR A 221 9.88 -6.17 -3.10
CA THR A 221 10.18 -7.61 -3.33
C THR A 221 9.35 -8.59 -2.50
N SER A 222 8.55 -8.09 -1.55
CA SER A 222 7.63 -8.86 -0.73
C SER A 222 6.16 -8.64 -1.12
N SER A 223 5.90 -7.90 -2.20
CA SER A 223 4.56 -7.45 -2.60
C SER A 223 4.26 -7.75 -4.05
N ALA A 224 2.97 -7.88 -4.33
CA ALA A 224 2.43 -7.98 -5.68
C ALA A 224 2.14 -6.59 -6.26
N PHE A 225 2.32 -6.45 -7.57
CA PHE A 225 1.80 -5.32 -8.34
C PHE A 225 0.85 -5.84 -9.42
N SER A 226 -0.37 -5.31 -9.50
CA SER A 226 -1.28 -5.64 -10.60
C SER A 226 -1.73 -4.40 -11.36
N MET A 227 -2.08 -4.59 -12.63
CA MET A 227 -2.52 -3.52 -13.51
C MET A 227 -3.70 -4.00 -14.35
N ALA A 228 -4.78 -3.24 -14.42
CA ALA A 228 -5.91 -3.56 -15.28
C ALA A 228 -5.49 -3.52 -16.77
N SER A 229 -6.03 -4.42 -17.59
CA SER A 229 -5.69 -4.49 -19.01
C SER A 229 -6.42 -3.46 -19.88
N SER A 230 -7.50 -2.88 -19.37
CA SER A 230 -8.27 -1.81 -20.02
C SER A 230 -8.05 -0.48 -19.30
N ASP A 231 -7.98 0.61 -20.07
CA ASP A 231 -7.93 1.99 -19.55
C ASP A 231 -6.77 2.30 -18.60
N SER A 232 -5.72 1.48 -18.60
CA SER A 232 -4.52 1.68 -17.79
C SER A 232 -3.28 1.71 -18.66
N THR A 233 -2.39 2.66 -18.38
CA THR A 233 -1.03 2.69 -18.93
C THR A 233 -0.02 2.87 -17.80
N MET A 234 1.18 2.33 -18.00
CA MET A 234 2.31 2.49 -17.09
C MET A 234 3.50 3.07 -17.83
N ILE A 235 4.02 4.18 -17.30
CA ILE A 235 5.20 4.87 -17.78
C ILE A 235 6.34 4.51 -16.82
N LEU A 236 7.14 3.53 -17.22
CA LEU A 236 8.33 3.05 -16.51
C LEU A 236 9.51 3.97 -16.84
N ASP A 237 9.49 5.22 -16.36
CA ASP A 237 10.68 6.10 -16.48
C ASP A 237 11.79 5.72 -15.51
N ASN A 238 11.43 4.92 -14.49
CA ASN A 238 12.31 4.37 -13.47
C ASN A 238 12.04 2.86 -13.30
N ASP A 239 12.89 2.17 -12.57
CA ASP A 239 12.80 0.73 -12.39
C ASP A 239 11.74 0.34 -11.34
N LEU A 240 10.97 -0.71 -11.64
CA LEU A 240 10.01 -1.36 -10.74
C LEU A 240 10.48 -2.78 -10.42
N THR A 241 10.72 -3.09 -9.16
CA THR A 241 11.04 -4.46 -8.70
C THR A 241 9.94 -4.99 -7.78
N VAL A 242 9.32 -6.11 -8.13
CA VAL A 242 8.15 -6.70 -7.44
C VAL A 242 8.31 -8.20 -7.25
N ALA A 243 7.59 -8.78 -6.28
CA ALA A 243 7.54 -10.24 -6.11
C ALA A 243 6.73 -10.93 -7.22
N SER A 244 5.65 -10.29 -7.65
CA SER A 244 4.79 -10.77 -8.74
C SER A 244 4.19 -9.58 -9.48
N PHE A 245 3.93 -9.79 -10.77
CA PHE A 245 3.27 -8.80 -11.62
C PHE A 245 2.14 -9.44 -12.43
N GLU A 246 0.98 -8.79 -12.44
CA GLU A 246 -0.19 -9.18 -13.24
C GLU A 246 -0.67 -8.03 -14.13
N PHE A 247 -0.98 -8.34 -15.39
CA PHE A 247 -1.63 -7.44 -16.34
C PHE A 247 -2.97 -8.04 -16.79
N GLY A 248 -4.07 -7.45 -16.33
CA GLY A 248 -5.39 -8.06 -16.40
C GLY A 248 -5.39 -9.41 -15.69
N ALA A 249 -5.65 -10.49 -16.43
CA ALA A 249 -5.61 -11.86 -15.92
C ALA A 249 -4.30 -12.61 -16.23
N SER A 250 -3.32 -11.94 -16.85
CA SER A 250 -2.05 -12.55 -17.27
C SER A 250 -0.96 -12.28 -16.25
N SER A 251 -0.32 -13.32 -15.73
CA SER A 251 0.86 -13.20 -14.87
C SER A 251 2.14 -13.10 -15.71
N VAL A 252 3.09 -12.28 -15.25
CA VAL A 252 4.42 -12.15 -15.86
C VAL A 252 5.40 -13.03 -15.08
N SER A 253 6.13 -13.90 -15.79
CA SER A 253 7.15 -14.75 -15.18
C SER A 253 8.30 -13.93 -14.58
N SER A 254 9.07 -14.54 -13.68
CA SER A 254 10.28 -13.92 -13.13
C SER A 254 11.26 -13.54 -14.24
N GLY A 255 11.82 -12.33 -14.19
CA GLY A 255 12.69 -11.79 -15.23
C GLY A 255 12.84 -10.28 -15.10
N THR A 256 13.62 -9.67 -16.00
CA THR A 256 13.68 -8.21 -16.17
C THR A 256 13.22 -7.88 -17.58
N TYR A 257 12.28 -6.94 -17.69
CA TYR A 257 11.57 -6.61 -18.92
C TYR A 257 11.63 -5.10 -19.16
N SER A 258 12.02 -4.70 -20.36
CA SER A 258 11.78 -3.33 -20.83
C SER A 258 10.29 -3.13 -21.15
N SER A 259 9.86 -1.87 -21.31
CA SER A 259 8.50 -1.56 -21.77
C SER A 259 8.18 -2.21 -23.14
N SER A 260 9.16 -2.31 -24.05
CA SER A 260 8.98 -3.01 -25.33
C SER A 260 8.83 -4.52 -25.17
N ASP A 261 9.55 -5.14 -24.23
CA ASP A 261 9.41 -6.58 -23.94
C ASP A 261 8.02 -6.87 -23.39
N LEU A 262 7.53 -6.06 -22.45
CA LEU A 262 6.19 -6.20 -21.87
C LEU A 262 5.08 -6.04 -22.92
N ASN A 263 5.18 -5.02 -23.76
CA ASN A 263 4.22 -4.79 -24.85
C ASN A 263 4.18 -5.98 -25.83
N THR A 264 5.34 -6.57 -26.13
CA THR A 264 5.42 -7.76 -27.01
C THR A 264 4.86 -9.00 -26.31
N LEU A 265 5.28 -9.26 -25.08
CA LEU A 265 4.87 -10.41 -24.27
C LEU A 265 3.35 -10.45 -24.02
N LEU A 266 2.77 -9.29 -23.72
CA LEU A 266 1.37 -9.14 -23.35
C LEU A 266 0.48 -8.70 -24.52
N SER A 267 1.05 -8.55 -25.73
CA SER A 267 0.35 -8.10 -26.94
C SER A 267 -0.44 -6.79 -26.73
N THR A 268 0.23 -5.78 -26.16
CA THR A 268 -0.37 -4.49 -25.77
C THR A 268 0.53 -3.30 -26.15
N SER A 269 0.05 -2.09 -25.93
CA SER A 269 0.82 -0.83 -25.97
C SER A 269 0.71 -0.06 -24.64
N SER A 270 0.35 -0.73 -23.55
CA SER A 270 0.11 -0.11 -22.24
C SER A 270 1.38 0.33 -21.52
N PHE A 271 2.57 -0.08 -21.98
CA PHE A 271 3.85 0.21 -21.33
C PHE A 271 4.71 1.18 -22.16
N SER A 272 5.37 2.12 -21.49
CA SER A 272 6.34 3.06 -22.09
C SER A 272 7.41 3.47 -21.08
N GLY A 273 8.34 4.37 -21.42
CA GLY A 273 9.45 4.78 -20.55
C GLY A 273 10.75 3.98 -20.76
N ALA A 274 11.84 4.43 -20.12
CA ALA A 274 13.20 3.92 -20.31
C ALA A 274 13.70 2.98 -19.20
N GLY A 275 13.00 2.89 -18.08
CA GLY A 275 13.25 1.95 -16.99
C GLY A 275 12.76 0.53 -17.31
N SER A 276 12.73 -0.31 -16.29
CA SER A 276 12.40 -1.73 -16.43
C SER A 276 11.49 -2.27 -15.33
N LEU A 277 10.79 -3.37 -15.62
CA LEU A 277 10.11 -4.20 -14.62
C LEU A 277 10.97 -5.42 -14.31
N THR A 278 11.36 -5.60 -13.05
CA THR A 278 11.97 -6.82 -12.54
C THR A 278 10.98 -7.58 -11.65
N VAL A 279 10.61 -8.78 -12.06
CA VAL A 279 9.83 -9.73 -11.26
C VAL A 279 10.80 -10.72 -10.62
N VAL A 280 10.93 -10.68 -9.30
CA VAL A 280 11.84 -11.59 -8.57
C VAL A 280 11.15 -12.93 -8.30
N PRO A 281 11.88 -14.06 -8.32
CA PRO A 281 11.31 -15.34 -7.91
C PRO A 281 10.78 -15.29 -6.47
N GLU A 282 9.62 -15.88 -6.22
CA GLU A 282 9.07 -15.94 -4.86
C GLU A 282 10.07 -16.59 -3.88
N PRO A 283 10.39 -15.96 -2.74
CA PRO A 283 11.34 -16.51 -1.75
C PRO A 283 10.99 -17.92 -1.27
N SER A 284 9.70 -18.26 -1.28
CA SER A 284 9.13 -19.55 -0.90
C SER A 284 9.70 -20.70 -1.75
N THR A 285 9.95 -20.48 -3.04
CA THR A 285 10.44 -21.49 -3.97
C THR A 285 11.86 -21.92 -3.62
N GLY A 286 12.72 -20.97 -3.25
CA GLY A 286 14.06 -21.26 -2.73
C GLY A 286 14.01 -22.00 -1.40
N ALA A 287 13.20 -21.51 -0.45
CA ALA A 287 13.07 -22.14 0.86
C ALA A 287 12.57 -23.59 0.78
N LEU A 288 11.61 -23.88 -0.09
CA LEU A 288 11.11 -25.25 -0.32
C LEU A 288 12.16 -26.15 -0.96
N LEU A 289 12.90 -25.66 -1.95
CA LEU A 289 13.96 -26.43 -2.60
C LEU A 289 15.07 -26.80 -1.61
N PHE A 290 15.56 -25.83 -0.83
CA PHE A 290 16.60 -26.06 0.16
C PHE A 290 16.09 -26.88 1.36
N GLY A 291 14.90 -26.56 1.87
CA GLY A 291 14.27 -27.31 2.96
C GLY A 291 14.03 -28.77 2.58
N GLY A 292 13.54 -29.02 1.37
CA GLY A 292 13.36 -30.37 0.81
C GLY A 292 14.68 -31.12 0.66
N ALA A 293 15.72 -30.47 0.12
CA ALA A 293 17.05 -31.07 -0.01
C ALA A 293 17.65 -31.44 1.36
N CYS A 294 17.55 -30.56 2.36
CA CYS A 294 18.01 -30.83 3.72
C CYS A 294 17.23 -31.99 4.37
N MET A 295 15.92 -32.08 4.15
CA MET A 295 15.11 -33.19 4.65
C MET A 295 15.52 -34.52 4.00
N LEU A 296 15.75 -34.54 2.68
CA LEU A 296 16.21 -35.73 1.96
C LEU A 296 17.59 -36.20 2.46
N LEU A 297 18.55 -35.30 2.62
CA LEU A 297 19.88 -35.60 3.17
C LEU A 297 19.79 -36.18 4.58
N SER A 298 18.89 -35.64 5.41
CA SER A 298 18.64 -36.14 6.76
C SER A 298 18.07 -37.56 6.77
N ILE A 299 17.19 -37.89 5.81
CA ILE A 299 16.64 -39.24 5.64
C ILE A 299 17.74 -40.22 5.21
N ILE A 300 18.58 -39.84 4.26
CA ILE A 300 19.70 -40.67 3.77
C ILE A 300 20.70 -40.93 4.91
N ALA A 301 21.10 -39.90 5.65
CA ALA A 301 22.01 -40.04 6.78
C ALA A 301 21.46 -40.99 7.86
N ARG A 302 20.17 -40.90 8.20
CA ARG A 302 19.52 -41.83 9.14
C ARG A 302 19.49 -43.27 8.64
N ARG A 303 19.35 -43.47 7.34
CA ARG A 303 19.34 -44.81 6.73
C ARG A 303 20.70 -45.47 6.86
N ASN A 304 21.78 -44.74 6.59
CA ASN A 304 23.14 -45.27 6.66
C ASN A 304 23.56 -45.68 8.08
N ILE A 305 23.13 -44.95 9.12
CA ILE A 305 23.42 -45.31 10.53
C ILE A 305 22.81 -46.67 10.92
N ARG A 306 21.71 -47.10 10.29
CA ARG A 306 21.10 -48.41 10.61
C ARG A 306 21.81 -49.60 9.98
N TYR A 307 22.72 -49.37 9.03
CA TYR A 307 23.44 -50.44 8.31
C TYR A 307 24.92 -50.55 8.72
N SER A 308 25.34 -49.79 9.73
CA SER A 308 26.66 -49.81 10.37
C SER A 308 26.53 -50.26 11.81
#